data_AF-A0A377NH71-F1
#
_entry.id   AF-A0A377NH71-F1
#
_cell.length_a   1.000
_cell.length_b   1.000
_cell.length_c   1.000
_cell.angle_alpha   90.00
_cell.angle_beta   90.00
_cell.angle_gamma   90.00
#
_symmetry.space_group_name_H-M   'P 1'
#
loop_
_entity.id
_entity.type
_entity.pdbx_description
1 polymer ?
#
loop_
_entity_poly.entity_id
_entity_poly.type
_entity_poly.pdbx_seq_one_letter_code
_entity_poly.pdbx_strand_id
1 'polypeptide(L)' 'MEQLKAELSIVLGERLSRLECVSEQPYAHLYAIYDEQGTPCR' A
#
# COMPACT_ATOMS: atom_id res chain seq x y z
N MET A 1 -8.96 -5.51 -1.89
CA MET A 1 -7.84 -4.53 -1.93
C MET A 1 -8.23 -3.16 -1.41
N GLU A 2 -9.46 -2.67 -1.66
CA GLU A 2 -9.91 -1.38 -1.12
C GLU A 2 -9.90 -1.31 0.42
N GLN A 3 -10.26 -2.39 1.11
CA GLN A 3 -10.26 -2.42 2.58
C GLN A 3 -8.85 -2.36 3.18
N LEU A 4 -7.90 -3.11 2.61
CA LEU A 4 -6.48 -3.05 3.01
C LEU A 4 -5.89 -1.66 2.77
N LYS A 5 -6.24 -1.04 1.63
CA LYS A 5 -5.84 0.33 1.30
C LYS A 5 -6.41 1.35 2.30
N ALA A 6 -7.67 1.20 2.71
CA ALA A 6 -8.30 2.06 3.71
C ALA A 6 -7.63 1.90 5.08
N GLU A 7 -7.40 0.67 5.54
CA GLU A 7 -6.71 0.37 6.80
C GLU A 7 -5.29 0.92 6.81
N LEU A 8 -4.51 0.70 5.74
CA LEU A 8 -3.16 1.25 5.60
C LEU A 8 -3.16 2.77 5.54
N SER A 9 -4.13 3.39 4.87
CA SER A 9 -4.26 4.84 4.82
C SER A 9 -4.54 5.46 6.19
N ILE A 10 -5.32 4.76 7.03
CA ILE A 10 -5.57 5.17 8.41
C ILE A 10 -4.32 5.00 9.27
N VAL A 11 -3.63 3.87 9.16
CA VAL A 11 -2.43 3.56 9.96
C VAL A 11 -1.26 4.46 9.60
N LEU A 12 -1.05 4.75 8.32
CA LEU A 12 -0.01 5.66 7.83
C LEU A 12 -0.38 7.14 8.05
N GLY A 13 -1.67 7.45 8.25
CA GLY A 13 -2.16 8.83 8.38
C GLY A 13 -2.14 9.61 7.05
N GLU A 14 -1.85 8.94 5.94
CA GLU A 14 -1.73 9.51 4.61
C GLU A 14 -2.68 8.82 3.65
N ARG A 15 -3.19 9.57 2.67
CA ARG A 15 -4.07 9.00 1.66
C ARG A 15 -3.24 8.27 0.60
N LEU A 16 -3.53 6.99 0.43
CA LEU A 16 -2.82 6.13 -0.51
C LEU A 16 -3.47 6.26 -1.88
N SER A 17 -2.70 6.54 -2.93
CA SER A 17 -3.24 6.52 -4.30
C SER A 17 -3.24 5.11 -4.88
N ARG A 18 -2.15 4.37 -4.68
CA ARG A 18 -1.88 3.11 -5.38
C ARG A 18 -1.26 2.09 -4.42
N LEU A 19 -1.67 0.84 -4.57
CA LEU A 19 -1.14 -0.31 -3.87
C LEU A 19 -0.80 -1.34 -4.94
N GLU A 20 0.46 -1.74 -5.05
CA GLU A 20 0.91 -2.73 -6.03
C GLU A 20 1.56 -3.91 -5.34
N CYS A 21 1.15 -5.12 -5.70
CA CYS A 21 1.84 -6.31 -5.21
C CYS A 21 3.14 -6.47 -5.99
N VAL A 22 4.27 -6.37 -5.29
CA VAL A 22 5.60 -6.48 -5.90
C VAL A 22 6.22 -7.86 -5.71
N SER A 23 5.72 -8.64 -4.75
CA SER A 23 6.14 -10.03 -4.57
C SER A 23 5.05 -10.83 -3.87
N GLU A 24 4.71 -11.98 -4.44
CA GLU A 24 3.86 -12.96 -3.79
C GLU A 24 4.74 -14.16 -3.42
N GLN A 25 5.06 -14.27 -2.13
CA GLN A 25 5.78 -15.40 -1.55
C GLN A 25 4.78 -16.33 -0.86
N PRO A 26 5.11 -17.61 -0.66
CA PRO A 26 4.17 -18.61 -0.13
C PRO A 26 3.58 -18.27 1.25
N TYR A 27 4.26 -17.42 2.01
CA TYR A 27 3.89 -17.03 3.37
C TYR A 27 3.77 -15.51 3.56
N ALA A 28 4.06 -14.71 2.54
CA ALA A 28 4.09 -13.27 2.64
C ALA A 28 3.81 -12.60 1.29
N HIS A 29 3.00 -11.56 1.31
CA HIS A 29 2.78 -10.71 0.15
C HIS A 29 3.45 -9.36 0.41
N LEU A 30 4.38 -8.98 -0.46
CA LEU A 30 5.05 -7.69 -0.41
C LEU A 30 4.26 -6.71 -1.28
N TYR A 31 3.83 -5.61 -0.69
CA TYR A 31 3.13 -4.54 -1.39
C TYR A 31 3.97 -3.27 -1.38
N ALA A 32 4.11 -2.64 -2.55
CA ALA A 32 4.54 -1.27 -2.66
C ALA A 32 3.33 -0.36 -2.51
N ILE A 33 3.47 0.67 -1.67
CA ILE A 33 2.42 1.61 -1.36
C ILE A 33 2.86 2.98 -1.86
N TYR A 34 1.95 3.69 -2.53
CA TYR A 34 2.20 5.02 -3.07
C TYR A 34 1.24 6.03 -2.46
N ASP A 35 1.78 7.19 -2.12
CA ASP A 35 1.02 8.34 -1.64
C ASP A 35 0.15 8.97 -2.76
N GLU A 36 -0.60 10.02 -2.44
CA GLU A 36 -1.41 10.77 -3.40
C GLU A 36 -0.61 11.39 -4.55
N GLN A 37 0.67 11.67 -4.33
CA GLN A 37 1.57 12.29 -5.30
C GLN A 37 2.23 11.25 -6.23
N GLY A 38 1.97 9.96 -5.99
CA GLY A 38 2.58 8.86 -6.74
C GLY A 38 4.02 8.56 -6.31
N THR A 39 4.45 9.11 -5.17
CA THR A 39 5.73 8.79 -4.56
C THR A 39 5.59 7.53 -3.73
N PRO A 40 6.53 6.57 -3.83
CA PRO A 40 6.53 5.43 -2.93
C PRO A 40 6.70 5.93 -1.48
N CYS A 41 5.77 5.54 -0.60
CA CYS A 41 5.90 5.78 0.84
C CYS A 41 7.19 5.09 1.29
N ARG A 42 8.13 5.88 1.82
CA ARG A 42 9.51 5.47 2.08
C ARG A 42 9.67 4.76 3.42
#